data_AF-A0A1H0BSS1-F1
#
_entry.id   AF-A0A1H0BSS1-F1
#
_cell.length_a   1.000
_cell.length_b   1.000
_cell.length_c   1.000
_cell.angle_alpha   90.00
_cell.angle_beta   90.00
_cell.angle_gamma   90.00
#
_symmetry.space_group_name_H-M   'P 1'
#
loop_
_entity.id
_entity.type
_entity.pdbx_description
1 polymer ?
#
loop_
_entity_poly.entity_id
_entity_poly.type
_entity_poly.pdbx_seq_one_letter_code
_entity_poly.pdbx_strand_id
1 'polypeptide(L)'
;MESFCSFDEVHRRPRFALAPGAQPWAGAHEGSGGAVLPVGRTVASTGNVAVGVTAVWANPQGCHLEVSVTAMADGLAQGEWDRIRAGLTGSAKPPRFAVRFADDTLAVEHGGGWPTYRHSDGAWRLEPSFSVTWADATVSEDSVRAYAMLWLWPLPPEQPFEFLVEWFSAGVEPTGITLDGAEIGAALRTE
;
A
#
# COMPACT_ATOMS: atom_id res chain seq x y z
N MET A 1 29.26 7.85 -16.76
CA MET A 1 29.03 6.40 -16.82
C MET A 1 28.61 5.99 -15.42
N GLU A 2 27.33 6.15 -15.12
CA GLU A 2 26.78 5.95 -13.78
C GLU A 2 26.61 4.45 -13.54
N SER A 3 27.17 3.99 -12.42
CA SER A 3 27.19 2.60 -12.02
C SER A 3 25.89 2.27 -11.30
N PHE A 4 25.05 1.41 -11.87
CA PHE A 4 23.89 0.85 -11.20
C PHE A 4 24.35 -0.18 -10.15
N CYS A 5 23.98 0.02 -8.88
CA CYS A 5 24.13 -1.02 -7.86
C CYS A 5 23.15 -2.16 -8.14
N SER A 6 23.70 -3.36 -8.33
CA SER A 6 22.99 -4.63 -8.49
C SER A 6 22.30 -5.07 -7.18
N PHE A 7 21.17 -5.77 -7.30
CA PHE A 7 20.23 -6.14 -6.23
C PHE A 7 20.67 -7.34 -5.38
N ASP A 8 21.85 -7.91 -5.61
CA ASP A 8 22.17 -9.31 -5.23
C ASP A 8 23.07 -9.54 -3.99
N GLU A 9 23.37 -8.52 -3.18
CA GLU A 9 24.31 -8.66 -2.04
C GLU A 9 23.65 -8.35 -0.66
N VAL A 10 22.58 -9.08 -0.29
CA VAL A 10 21.70 -8.75 0.86
C VAL A 10 21.49 -9.91 1.88
N HIS A 11 22.52 -10.68 2.28
CA HIS A 11 22.27 -11.85 3.16
C HIS A 11 23.11 -12.00 4.45
N ARG A 12 23.60 -10.93 5.07
CA ARG A 12 23.93 -10.98 6.52
C ARG A 12 23.02 -10.07 7.32
N ARG A 13 21.91 -10.65 7.81
CA ARG A 13 20.97 -10.00 8.74
C ARG A 13 21.54 -10.03 10.18
N PRO A 14 21.58 -8.91 10.91
CA PRO A 14 21.82 -8.95 12.35
C PRO A 14 20.63 -9.64 13.06
N ARG A 15 20.91 -10.58 13.96
CA ARG A 15 19.90 -11.20 14.84
C ARG A 15 19.67 -10.26 16.02
N PHE A 16 18.54 -9.55 16.03
CA PHE A 16 18.03 -8.91 17.23
C PHE A 16 16.89 -9.76 17.80
N ALA A 17 16.93 -10.05 19.10
CA ALA A 17 15.87 -10.76 19.80
C ALA A 17 14.69 -9.79 20.01
N LEU A 18 13.51 -10.12 19.47
CA LEU A 18 12.28 -9.36 19.72
C LEU A 18 11.64 -9.80 21.04
N ALA A 19 11.16 -8.84 21.83
CA ALA A 19 10.33 -9.09 23.00
C ALA A 19 8.91 -9.60 22.60
N PRO A 20 8.17 -10.24 23.52
CA PRO A 20 6.80 -10.67 23.26
C PRO A 20 5.85 -9.45 23.25
N GLY A 21 5.40 -9.09 22.05
CA GLY A 21 4.43 -8.02 21.76
C GLY A 21 4.33 -7.87 20.25
N ALA A 22 3.12 -7.74 19.70
CA ALA A 22 2.94 -7.52 18.27
C ALA A 22 3.74 -6.27 17.87
N GLN A 23 4.57 -6.41 16.84
CA GLN A 23 5.39 -5.29 16.38
C GLN A 23 4.49 -4.23 15.72
N PRO A 24 4.63 -2.94 16.03
CA PRO A 24 3.68 -1.92 15.55
C PRO A 24 3.72 -1.72 14.02
N TRP A 25 4.82 -2.13 13.37
CA TRP A 25 4.93 -2.14 11.90
C TRP A 25 4.20 -3.32 11.24
N ALA A 26 3.82 -4.36 11.99
CA ALA A 26 3.15 -5.54 11.43
C ALA A 26 1.64 -5.33 11.21
N GLY A 27 1.06 -4.30 11.82
CA GLY A 27 -0.36 -3.99 11.76
C GLY A 27 -0.80 -3.20 13.00
N ALA A 28 -2.02 -2.65 12.95
CA ALA A 28 -2.66 -2.13 14.15
C ALA A 28 -2.80 -3.23 15.21
N HIS A 29 -2.73 -2.85 16.49
CA HIS A 29 -3.06 -3.80 17.55
C HIS A 29 -4.51 -4.24 17.43
N GLU A 30 -4.77 -5.55 17.57
CA GLU A 30 -6.14 -6.05 17.61
C GLU A 30 -6.92 -5.33 18.72
N GLY A 31 -8.08 -4.77 18.36
CA GLY A 31 -8.95 -4.03 19.29
C GLY A 31 -8.50 -2.60 19.62
N SER A 32 -7.45 -2.04 19.00
CA SER A 32 -7.25 -0.60 19.05
C SER A 32 -8.36 0.08 18.26
N GLY A 33 -9.25 0.80 18.94
CA GLY A 33 -10.19 1.72 18.29
C GLY A 33 -9.41 2.71 17.42
N GLY A 34 -9.98 3.07 16.28
CA GLY A 34 -9.40 4.04 15.37
C GLY A 34 -10.48 4.91 14.76
N ALA A 35 -10.12 6.16 14.46
CA ALA A 35 -11.00 7.12 13.83
C ALA A 35 -11.07 6.87 12.33
N VAL A 36 -12.27 6.86 11.76
CA VAL A 36 -12.48 6.65 10.32
C VAL A 36 -12.64 7.99 9.61
N LEU A 37 -11.75 8.27 8.66
CA LEU A 37 -11.81 9.39 7.74
C LEU A 37 -12.28 8.89 6.35
N PRO A 38 -13.51 9.21 5.90
CA PRO A 38 -13.94 8.87 4.55
C PRO A 38 -13.16 9.69 3.51
N VAL A 39 -12.64 9.03 2.47
CA VAL A 39 -11.85 9.67 1.41
C VAL A 39 -12.62 9.69 0.08
N GLY A 40 -13.08 8.53 -0.39
CA GLY A 40 -13.90 8.42 -1.61
C GLY A 40 -13.25 8.95 -2.89
N ARG A 41 -11.95 8.73 -3.10
CA ARG A 41 -11.21 9.25 -4.25
C ARG A 41 -10.69 8.16 -5.19
N THR A 42 -10.90 8.35 -6.49
CA THR A 42 -10.27 7.53 -7.53
C THR A 42 -8.81 7.92 -7.71
N VAL A 43 -7.92 6.93 -7.70
CA VAL A 43 -6.47 7.09 -7.89
C VAL A 43 -6.08 6.82 -9.33
N ALA A 44 -6.63 5.75 -9.92
CA ALA A 44 -6.40 5.37 -11.30
C ALA A 44 -7.70 4.92 -11.94
N SER A 45 -7.89 5.22 -13.22
CA SER A 45 -8.99 4.71 -14.03
C SER A 45 -8.53 4.50 -15.47
N THR A 46 -8.73 3.30 -15.99
CA THR A 46 -8.62 2.95 -17.41
C THR A 46 -10.01 2.59 -17.94
N GLY A 47 -10.11 2.09 -19.18
CA GLY A 47 -11.37 1.54 -19.69
C GLY A 47 -11.84 0.28 -18.96
N ASN A 48 -10.91 -0.46 -18.34
CA ASN A 48 -11.19 -1.78 -17.75
C ASN A 48 -10.91 -1.86 -16.26
N VAL A 49 -10.18 -0.93 -15.66
CA VAL A 49 -9.80 -0.98 -14.24
C VAL A 49 -10.00 0.37 -13.58
N ALA A 50 -10.52 0.37 -12.37
CA ALA A 50 -10.56 1.52 -11.47
C ALA A 50 -9.98 1.16 -10.11
N VAL A 51 -9.11 2.02 -9.59
CA VAL A 51 -8.53 1.92 -8.24
C VAL A 51 -8.91 3.17 -7.46
N GLY A 52 -9.42 3.01 -6.24
CA GLY A 52 -9.81 4.12 -5.39
C GLY A 52 -9.48 3.89 -3.92
N VAL A 53 -9.17 4.98 -3.20
CA VAL A 53 -9.09 5.00 -1.73
C VAL A 53 -10.48 5.36 -1.19
N THR A 54 -11.10 4.44 -0.45
CA THR A 54 -12.46 4.61 0.08
C THR A 54 -12.44 5.30 1.44
N ALA A 55 -11.55 4.88 2.34
CA ALA A 55 -11.43 5.41 3.69
C ALA A 55 -10.00 5.30 4.24
N VAL A 56 -9.71 6.05 5.30
CA VAL A 56 -8.51 5.91 6.13
C VAL A 56 -8.92 5.66 7.57
N TRP A 57 -8.37 4.61 8.18
CA TRP A 57 -8.59 4.27 9.58
C TRP A 57 -7.36 4.66 10.39
N ALA A 58 -7.41 5.83 11.02
CA ALA A 58 -6.30 6.37 11.79
C ALA A 58 -6.21 5.70 13.16
N ASN A 59 -4.99 5.34 13.56
CA ASN A 59 -4.63 4.82 14.87
C ASN A 59 -3.41 5.59 15.41
N PRO A 60 -3.18 5.67 16.73
CA PRO A 60 -2.00 6.38 17.27
C PRO A 60 -0.65 5.87 16.76
N GLN A 61 -0.59 4.63 16.26
CA GLN A 61 0.62 3.99 15.75
C GLN A 61 0.79 4.09 14.22
N GLY A 62 -0.27 4.37 13.47
CA GLY A 62 -0.31 4.19 12.01
C GLY A 62 -1.70 4.42 11.44
N CYS A 63 -1.90 4.14 10.16
CA CYS A 63 -3.25 4.14 9.59
C CYS A 63 -3.45 3.00 8.59
N HIS A 64 -4.68 2.50 8.47
CA HIS A 64 -5.07 1.66 7.35
C HIS A 64 -5.67 2.51 6.24
N LEU A 65 -5.18 2.37 5.01
CA LEU A 65 -5.85 2.85 3.82
C LEU A 65 -6.72 1.72 3.28
N GLU A 66 -8.01 1.99 3.13
CA GLU A 66 -8.94 1.06 2.49
C GLU A 66 -8.97 1.38 1.00
N VAL A 67 -8.61 0.39 0.18
CA VAL A 67 -8.52 0.51 -1.27
C VAL A 67 -9.48 -0.47 -1.93
N SER A 68 -10.28 0.05 -2.85
CA SER A 68 -11.11 -0.75 -3.73
C SER A 68 -10.49 -0.82 -5.12
N VAL A 69 -10.45 -2.02 -5.70
CA VAL A 69 -10.07 -2.25 -7.09
C VAL A 69 -11.23 -2.92 -7.80
N THR A 70 -11.68 -2.33 -8.90
CA THR A 70 -12.70 -2.93 -9.77
C THR A 70 -12.10 -3.13 -11.15
N ALA A 71 -12.32 -4.31 -11.74
CA ALA A 71 -11.89 -4.65 -13.08
C ALA A 71 -13.06 -5.24 -13.88
N MET A 72 -13.11 -4.92 -15.18
CA MET A 72 -14.15 -5.31 -16.13
C MET A 72 -13.51 -5.94 -17.37
N ALA A 73 -14.11 -6.99 -17.92
CA ALA A 73 -13.62 -7.71 -19.10
C ALA A 73 -13.93 -7.00 -20.44
N ASP A 74 -14.79 -5.98 -20.43
CA ASP A 74 -15.35 -5.37 -21.66
C ASP A 74 -14.26 -4.94 -22.66
N GLY A 75 -14.33 -5.44 -23.89
CA GLY A 75 -13.36 -5.13 -24.94
C GLY A 75 -11.95 -5.74 -24.79
N LEU A 76 -11.67 -6.50 -23.74
CA LEU A 76 -10.39 -7.20 -23.57
C LEU A 76 -10.38 -8.55 -24.29
N ALA A 77 -9.20 -8.96 -24.77
CA ALA A 77 -9.02 -10.35 -25.15
C ALA A 77 -9.06 -11.25 -23.90
N GLN A 78 -9.60 -12.47 -24.03
CA GLN A 78 -9.75 -13.42 -22.91
C GLN A 78 -8.45 -13.60 -22.08
N GLY A 79 -7.30 -13.72 -22.75
CA GLY A 79 -6.01 -13.88 -22.07
C GLY A 79 -5.53 -12.62 -21.32
N GLU A 80 -5.97 -11.43 -21.71
CA GLU A 80 -5.71 -10.18 -20.98
C GLU A 80 -6.62 -10.09 -19.76
N TRP A 81 -7.91 -10.41 -19.94
CA TRP A 81 -8.87 -10.50 -18.83
C TRP A 81 -8.41 -11.49 -17.76
N ASP A 82 -8.02 -12.70 -18.17
CA ASP A 82 -7.53 -13.73 -17.25
C ASP A 82 -6.32 -13.26 -16.44
N ARG A 83 -5.43 -12.45 -17.04
CA ARG A 83 -4.25 -11.89 -16.37
C ARG A 83 -4.64 -10.85 -15.31
N ILE A 84 -5.57 -9.96 -15.64
CA ILE A 84 -6.07 -8.93 -14.71
C ILE A 84 -6.80 -9.60 -13.54
N ARG A 85 -7.72 -10.53 -13.84
CA ARG A 85 -8.45 -11.32 -12.84
C ARG A 85 -7.48 -12.07 -11.92
N ALA A 86 -6.50 -12.77 -12.49
CA ALA A 86 -5.49 -13.49 -11.73
C ALA A 86 -4.67 -12.58 -10.80
N GLY A 87 -4.43 -11.32 -11.18
CA GLY A 87 -3.74 -10.35 -10.33
C GLY A 87 -4.52 -9.98 -9.07
N LEU A 88 -5.85 -9.93 -9.15
CA LEU A 88 -6.73 -9.63 -8.01
C LEU A 88 -7.09 -10.86 -7.17
N THR A 89 -6.99 -12.05 -7.76
CA THR A 89 -7.25 -13.33 -7.06
C THR A 89 -5.97 -14.03 -6.60
N GLY A 90 -4.81 -13.37 -6.69
CA GLY A 90 -3.53 -13.85 -6.15
C GLY A 90 -2.77 -14.88 -6.98
N SER A 91 -3.14 -15.10 -8.25
CA SER A 91 -2.44 -16.03 -9.17
C SER A 91 -1.51 -15.34 -10.18
N ALA A 92 -1.48 -14.01 -10.19
CA ALA A 92 -0.57 -13.20 -11.00
C ALA A 92 -0.10 -11.94 -10.24
N LYS A 93 0.63 -11.04 -10.91
CA LYS A 93 1.13 -9.81 -10.29
C LYS A 93 -0.04 -8.86 -9.94
N PRO A 94 -0.26 -8.55 -8.64
CA PRO A 94 -1.29 -7.60 -8.22
C PRO A 94 -0.90 -6.15 -8.57
N PRO A 95 -1.83 -5.18 -8.42
CA PRO A 95 -1.43 -3.77 -8.35
C PRO A 95 -0.42 -3.56 -7.21
N ARG A 96 0.53 -2.66 -7.44
CA ARG A 96 1.51 -2.24 -6.45
C ARG A 96 1.15 -0.86 -5.94
N PHE A 97 1.42 -0.65 -4.66
CA PHE A 97 1.03 0.55 -3.94
C PHE A 97 2.23 1.13 -3.21
N ALA A 98 2.27 2.46 -3.09
CA ALA A 98 3.29 3.16 -2.35
C ALA A 98 2.76 4.46 -1.75
N VAL A 99 3.49 5.01 -0.78
CA VAL A 99 3.26 6.33 -0.21
C VAL A 99 4.52 7.17 -0.34
N ARG A 100 4.42 8.37 -0.90
CA ARG A 100 5.51 9.33 -1.00
C ARG A 100 5.26 10.52 -0.09
N PHE A 101 6.15 10.75 0.86
CA PHE A 101 6.07 11.86 1.81
C PHE A 101 6.66 13.16 1.23
N ALA A 102 6.45 14.27 1.92
CA ALA A 102 6.90 15.60 1.51
C ALA A 102 8.43 15.75 1.42
N ASP A 103 9.18 14.87 2.10
CA ASP A 103 10.64 14.79 2.05
C ASP A 103 11.15 13.81 0.98
N ASP A 104 10.26 13.37 0.07
CA ASP A 104 10.47 12.35 -0.96
C ASP A 104 10.78 10.93 -0.43
N THR A 105 10.62 10.70 0.88
CA THR A 105 10.67 9.34 1.44
C THR A 105 9.54 8.50 0.86
N LEU A 106 9.87 7.29 0.40
CA LEU A 106 8.93 6.38 -0.25
C LEU A 106 8.71 5.14 0.62
N ALA A 107 7.49 4.94 1.12
CA ALA A 107 7.06 3.69 1.71
C ALA A 107 6.51 2.79 0.61
N VAL A 108 7.13 1.63 0.38
CA VAL A 108 6.67 0.64 -0.60
C VAL A 108 6.23 -0.64 0.10
N GLU A 109 5.35 -1.41 -0.54
CA GLU A 109 4.91 -2.70 -0.01
C GLU A 109 6.10 -3.61 0.32
N HIS A 110 6.18 -4.03 1.58
CA HIS A 110 7.14 -5.05 2.01
C HIS A 110 6.49 -6.44 1.95
N GLY A 111 7.06 -7.35 1.16
CA GLY A 111 6.65 -8.76 1.08
C GLY A 111 6.96 -9.58 2.34
N GLY A 112 6.58 -9.10 3.54
CA GLY A 112 6.72 -9.79 4.82
C GLY A 112 8.09 -9.69 5.50
N GLY A 113 8.95 -8.75 5.07
CA GLY A 113 10.26 -8.50 5.65
C GLY A 113 10.26 -7.36 6.68
N TRP A 114 11.29 -7.31 7.53
CA TRP A 114 11.56 -6.16 8.41
C TRP A 114 11.71 -4.86 7.59
N PRO A 115 11.11 -3.73 8.02
CA PRO A 115 11.19 -2.44 7.32
C PRO A 115 12.48 -1.68 7.64
N THR A 116 13.61 -2.39 7.59
CA THR A 116 14.92 -1.77 7.79
C THR A 116 15.62 -1.70 6.45
N TYR A 117 15.86 -0.49 5.97
CA TYR A 117 16.75 -0.25 4.83
C TYR A 117 18.13 0.14 5.34
N ARG A 118 19.16 -0.31 4.62
CA ARG A 118 20.51 0.18 4.78
C ARG A 118 20.67 1.38 3.85
N HIS A 119 20.84 2.56 4.44
CA HIS A 119 21.05 3.79 3.68
C HIS A 119 22.43 3.80 3.04
N SER A 120 22.65 4.70 2.08
CA SER A 120 23.95 4.89 1.41
C SER A 120 25.08 5.26 2.37
N ASP A 121 24.74 5.86 3.52
CA ASP A 121 25.67 6.15 4.63
C ASP A 121 26.01 4.90 5.49
N GLY A 122 25.41 3.75 5.18
CA GLY A 122 25.60 2.49 5.87
C GLY A 122 24.77 2.31 7.15
N ALA A 123 24.00 3.32 7.57
CA ALA A 123 23.14 3.24 8.74
C ALA A 123 21.87 2.43 8.45
N TRP A 124 21.41 1.71 9.47
CA TRP A 124 20.09 1.08 9.48
C TRP A 124 19.09 2.04 10.11
N ARG A 125 17.98 2.32 9.42
CA ARG A 125 16.88 3.11 9.96
C ARG A 125 15.57 2.35 9.81
N LEU A 126 14.64 2.62 10.71
CA LEU A 126 13.26 2.20 10.56
C LEU A 126 12.63 3.19 9.58
N GLU A 127 12.31 2.70 8.40
CA GLU A 127 11.61 3.48 7.39
C GLU A 127 10.11 3.28 7.56
N PRO A 128 9.29 4.24 7.10
CA PRO A 128 7.87 4.03 7.00
C PRO A 128 7.57 2.71 6.27
N SER A 129 6.89 1.80 6.95
CA SER A 129 6.50 0.50 6.44
C SER A 129 5.10 0.56 5.86
N PHE A 130 4.94 -0.18 4.78
CA PHE A 130 3.69 -0.31 4.07
C PHE A 130 3.43 -1.80 3.86
N SER A 131 2.32 -2.32 4.42
CA SER A 131 1.91 -3.71 4.25
C SER A 131 0.52 -3.81 3.66
N VAL A 132 0.32 -4.71 2.71
CA VAL A 132 -0.95 -4.89 2.00
C VAL A 132 -1.59 -6.19 2.43
N THR A 133 -2.84 -6.11 2.88
CA THR A 133 -3.68 -7.27 3.15
C THR A 133 -4.88 -7.25 2.22
N TRP A 134 -4.98 -8.23 1.32
CA TRP A 134 -6.17 -8.43 0.51
C TRP A 134 -7.28 -9.01 1.38
N ALA A 135 -8.37 -8.27 1.53
CA ALA A 135 -9.43 -8.61 2.48
C ALA A 135 -10.50 -9.51 1.85
N ASP A 136 -11.00 -9.13 0.68
CA ASP A 136 -12.07 -9.86 -0.02
C ASP A 136 -12.04 -9.58 -1.53
N ALA A 137 -12.59 -10.50 -2.30
CA ALA A 137 -12.82 -10.33 -3.73
C ALA A 137 -14.15 -10.98 -4.15
N THR A 138 -15.02 -10.18 -4.76
CA THR A 138 -16.18 -10.67 -5.49
C THR A 138 -15.80 -10.87 -6.94
N VAL A 139 -15.91 -12.11 -7.43
CA VAL A 139 -15.57 -12.48 -8.81
C VAL A 139 -16.83 -12.91 -9.54
N SER A 140 -17.03 -12.38 -10.74
CA SER A 140 -18.01 -12.83 -11.71
C SER A 140 -17.33 -13.19 -13.03
N GLU A 141 -18.10 -13.52 -14.06
CA GLU A 141 -17.58 -13.87 -15.38
C GLU A 141 -16.85 -12.69 -16.04
N ASP A 142 -17.42 -11.49 -15.94
CA ASP A 142 -17.01 -10.28 -16.66
C ASP A 142 -16.49 -9.18 -15.74
N SER A 143 -16.48 -9.38 -14.42
CA SER A 143 -15.99 -8.39 -13.47
C SER A 143 -15.37 -8.99 -12.21
N VAL A 144 -14.40 -8.27 -11.64
CA VAL A 144 -13.84 -8.55 -10.31
C VAL A 144 -13.84 -7.27 -9.50
N ARG A 145 -14.29 -7.35 -8.26
CA ARG A 145 -14.16 -6.29 -7.27
C ARG A 145 -13.38 -6.82 -6.08
N ALA A 146 -12.20 -6.26 -5.84
CA ALA A 146 -11.33 -6.64 -4.74
C ALA A 146 -11.12 -5.47 -3.77
N TYR A 147 -10.89 -5.80 -2.51
CA TYR A 147 -10.60 -4.84 -1.45
C TYR A 147 -9.26 -5.17 -0.81
N ALA A 148 -8.44 -4.14 -0.61
CA ALA A 148 -7.19 -4.21 0.10
C ALA A 148 -7.21 -3.26 1.29
N MET A 149 -6.63 -3.69 2.40
CA MET A 149 -6.30 -2.86 3.56
C MET A 149 -4.79 -2.69 3.60
N LEU A 150 -4.33 -1.45 3.60
CA LEU A 150 -2.91 -1.12 3.53
C LEU A 150 -2.50 -0.46 4.83
N TRP A 151 -1.69 -1.13 5.64
CA TRP A 151 -1.16 -0.56 6.89
C TRP A 151 0.04 0.31 6.58
N LEU A 152 -0.07 1.61 6.89
CA LEU A 152 1.03 2.56 6.88
C LEU A 152 1.48 2.80 8.32
N TRP A 153 2.75 2.49 8.58
CA TRP A 153 3.41 2.73 9.86
C TRP A 153 4.68 3.54 9.65
N PRO A 154 5.00 4.54 10.50
CA PRO A 154 4.18 5.08 11.58
C PRO A 154 2.99 5.88 11.04
N LEU A 155 2.21 6.50 11.93
CA LEU A 155 1.18 7.48 11.55
C LEU A 155 1.85 8.56 10.67
N PRO A 156 1.27 8.92 9.51
CA PRO A 156 1.86 9.90 8.62
C PRO A 156 1.97 11.25 9.33
N PRO A 157 2.99 12.07 9.00
CA PRO A 157 3.12 13.40 9.57
C PRO A 157 1.97 14.31 9.08
N GLU A 158 1.74 15.44 9.74
CA GLU A 158 0.63 16.36 9.40
C GLU A 158 0.78 17.06 8.03
N GLN A 159 1.86 16.82 7.29
CA GLN A 159 2.01 17.34 5.93
C GLN A 159 1.26 16.48 4.90
N PRO A 160 0.80 17.06 3.78
CA PRO A 160 0.28 16.26 2.67
C PRO A 160 1.32 15.27 2.13
N PHE A 161 0.84 14.10 1.72
CA PHE A 161 1.64 13.05 1.10
C PHE A 161 0.89 12.44 -0.09
N GLU A 162 1.58 11.73 -0.97
CA GLU A 162 0.97 11.08 -2.11
C GLU A 162 0.75 9.59 -1.87
N PHE A 163 -0.45 9.11 -2.17
CA PHE A 163 -0.74 7.70 -2.34
C PHE A 163 -0.60 7.34 -3.82
N LEU A 164 0.26 6.38 -4.12
CA LEU A 164 0.63 5.97 -5.46
C LEU A 164 0.15 4.55 -5.77
N VAL A 165 -0.24 4.32 -7.02
CA VAL A 165 -0.58 3.01 -7.57
C VAL A 165 0.07 2.81 -8.92
N GLU A 166 0.51 1.59 -9.20
CA GLU A 166 0.90 1.14 -10.53
C GLU A 166 0.42 -0.30 -10.78
N TRP A 167 -0.01 -0.60 -12.01
CA TRP A 167 -0.40 -1.95 -12.40
C TRP A 167 -0.30 -2.15 -13.92
N PHE A 168 0.93 -2.35 -14.39
CA PHE A 168 1.23 -2.46 -15.83
C PHE A 168 0.45 -3.56 -16.56
N SER A 169 0.16 -4.69 -15.92
CA SER A 169 -0.65 -5.76 -16.54
C SER A 169 -2.10 -5.38 -16.81
N ALA A 170 -2.58 -4.30 -16.19
CA ALA A 170 -3.89 -3.71 -16.39
C ALA A 170 -3.84 -2.33 -17.11
N GLY A 171 -2.67 -1.95 -17.63
CA GLY A 171 -2.46 -0.65 -18.29
C GLY A 171 -2.50 0.55 -17.34
N VAL A 172 -2.34 0.34 -16.03
CA VAL A 172 -2.24 1.42 -15.05
C VAL A 172 -0.77 1.82 -14.92
N GLU A 173 -0.40 2.94 -15.54
CA GLU A 173 0.88 3.60 -15.33
C GLU A 173 0.99 4.14 -13.89
N PRO A 174 2.21 4.42 -13.38
CA PRO A 174 2.39 5.04 -12.07
C PRO A 174 1.61 6.35 -11.95
N THR A 175 0.66 6.38 -11.01
CA THR A 175 -0.22 7.54 -10.77
C THR A 175 -0.59 7.63 -9.29
N GLY A 176 -1.15 8.75 -8.85
CA GLY A 176 -1.46 8.94 -7.44
C GLY A 176 -2.38 10.10 -7.11
N ILE A 177 -2.74 10.17 -5.83
CA ILE A 177 -3.52 11.25 -5.24
C ILE A 177 -2.82 11.79 -4.00
N THR A 178 -2.96 13.09 -3.74
CA THR A 178 -2.55 13.68 -2.47
C THR A 178 -3.57 13.39 -1.38
N LEU A 179 -3.12 12.93 -0.23
CA LEU A 179 -3.88 12.79 1.01
C LEU A 179 -3.36 13.80 2.04
N ASP A 180 -4.24 14.29 2.91
CA ASP A 180 -3.90 15.28 3.93
C ASP A 180 -3.57 14.59 5.26
N GLY A 181 -2.29 14.63 5.65
CA GLY A 181 -1.83 14.08 6.92
C GLY A 181 -2.41 14.81 8.15
N ALA A 182 -2.72 16.11 8.04
CA ALA A 182 -3.32 16.87 9.13
C ALA A 182 -4.78 16.44 9.38
N GLU A 183 -5.55 16.14 8.33
CA GLU A 183 -6.91 15.60 8.47
C GLU A 183 -6.91 14.22 9.15
N ILE A 184 -5.97 13.35 8.76
CA ILE A 184 -5.79 12.02 9.37
C ILE A 184 -5.41 12.16 10.85
N GLY A 185 -4.47 13.05 11.18
CA GLY A 185 -4.08 13.34 12.57
C GLY A 185 -5.20 13.98 13.39
N ALA A 186 -6.03 14.83 12.77
CA ALA A 186 -7.18 15.45 13.43
C ALA A 186 -8.28 14.45 13.76
N ALA A 187 -8.52 13.44 12.90
CA ALA A 187 -9.50 12.40 13.16
C ALA A 187 -9.27 11.70 14.51
N LEU A 188 -8.01 11.44 14.89
CA LEU A 188 -7.63 10.84 16.18
C LEU A 188 -7.94 11.69 17.42
N ARG A 189 -8.13 13.00 17.25
CA ARG A 189 -8.37 13.94 18.37
C ARG A 189 -9.84 14.17 18.66
N THR A 190 -10.74 13.63 17.85
CA THR A 190 -12.18 13.92 17.89
C THR A 190 -12.97 12.85 18.66
N GLU A 191 -12.30 11.85 19.21
CA GLU A 191 -12.88 10.77 20.03
C GLU A 191 -12.83 11.05 21.54
#